data_AF-A0AAX2GH13-F1
#
_entry.id   AF-A0AAX2GH13-F1
#
_cell.length_a   1.000
_cell.length_b   1.000
_cell.length_c   1.000
_cell.angle_alpha   90.00
_cell.angle_beta   90.00
_cell.angle_gamma   90.00
#
_symmetry.space_group_name_H-M   'P 1'
#
loop_
_entity.id
_entity.type
_entity.pdbx_description
1 polymer ?
#
loop_
_entity_poly.entity_id
_entity_poly.type
_entity_poly.pdbx_seq_one_letter_code
_entity_poly.pdbx_strand_id
1 'polypeptide(L)'
;METQYLYPKNPKKIKYPIYSSLWSLSDHVFFLKSVYRPNDSNLKKSLQALYPNTEIILTNSGTSALVAGLKYLKVAKGDEVILSNFNCPNVIEAILTVGAKPVLIDLNTNHSISLNKIKKHLNANTKAIILTHLYGCHDDLEIIDWARENNIYIIDDAAQAMFSYQNGKPVGSLGDIGILSFGGTKPIPSIGEERYFLIVQ
;
A
#
# COMPACT_ATOMS: atom_id res chain seq x y z
N MET A 1 -5.47 -18.51 -20.20
CA MET A 1 -4.61 -19.36 -19.34
C MET A 1 -5.13 -19.21 -17.93
N GLU A 2 -5.78 -20.23 -17.38
CA GLU A 2 -6.10 -20.27 -15.95
C GLU A 2 -4.79 -20.53 -15.21
N THR A 3 -4.30 -19.53 -14.49
CA THR A 3 -3.17 -19.69 -13.58
C THR A 3 -3.61 -20.58 -12.42
N GLN A 4 -3.19 -21.85 -12.44
CA GLN A 4 -3.27 -22.70 -11.24
C GLN A 4 -2.30 -22.14 -10.20
N TYR A 5 -2.86 -21.55 -9.16
CA TYR A 5 -2.14 -21.02 -8.02
C TYR A 5 -1.34 -22.12 -7.31
N LEU A 6 -0.05 -21.87 -7.10
CA LEU A 6 0.75 -22.55 -6.09
C LEU A 6 0.62 -21.82 -4.74
N TYR A 7 -0.61 -21.68 -4.23
CA TYR A 7 -0.81 -21.40 -2.81
C TYR A 7 -1.00 -22.72 -2.07
N PRO A 8 -0.33 -22.93 -0.92
CA PRO A 8 -0.53 -24.12 -0.13
C PRO A 8 -2.02 -24.27 0.19
N LYS A 9 -2.58 -25.44 -0.13
CA LYS A 9 -3.98 -25.82 0.19
C LYS A 9 -4.31 -25.74 1.70
N ASN A 10 -3.33 -25.40 2.53
CA ASN A 10 -3.41 -25.30 3.97
C ASN A 10 -2.73 -24.00 4.46
N PRO A 11 -3.43 -22.84 4.43
CA PRO A 11 -2.86 -21.53 4.79
C PRO A 11 -2.30 -21.47 6.22
N LYS A 12 -2.74 -22.37 7.11
CA LYS A 12 -2.22 -22.52 8.49
C LYS A 12 -0.77 -22.98 8.58
N LYS A 13 -0.18 -23.51 7.50
CA LYS A 13 1.22 -23.99 7.47
C LYS A 13 2.21 -22.96 6.91
N ILE A 14 1.75 -21.81 6.43
CA ILE A 14 2.65 -20.75 5.99
C ILE A 14 3.11 -19.99 7.23
N LYS A 15 4.30 -20.31 7.72
CA LYS A 15 5.02 -19.45 8.65
C LYS A 15 5.51 -18.24 7.87
N TYR A 16 4.65 -17.25 7.68
CA TYR A 16 5.12 -15.88 7.53
C TYR A 16 5.90 -15.52 8.80
N PRO A 17 6.83 -14.55 8.79
CA PRO A 17 7.22 -13.88 10.02
C PRO A 17 5.96 -13.18 10.55
N ILE A 18 5.10 -13.94 11.21
CA ILE A 18 3.91 -13.42 11.87
C ILE A 18 4.48 -12.54 12.97
N TYR A 19 4.37 -11.22 12.82
CA TYR A 19 4.33 -10.31 13.96
C TYR A 19 3.10 -10.70 14.78
N SER A 20 3.23 -11.77 15.57
CA SER A 20 2.14 -12.34 16.34
C SER A 20 1.68 -11.32 17.35
N SER A 21 0.36 -11.20 17.43
CA SER A 21 -0.42 -10.31 18.29
C SER A 21 0.09 -10.23 19.73
N LEU A 22 0.96 -9.25 19.96
CA LEU A 22 1.16 -8.42 21.15
C LEU A 22 2.51 -7.77 20.91
N TRP A 23 2.49 -6.58 20.32
CA TRP A 23 3.70 -5.79 20.12
C TRP A 23 4.41 -5.67 21.47
N SER A 24 5.61 -6.24 21.59
CA SER A 24 6.42 -6.07 22.79
C SER A 24 6.73 -4.58 22.97
N LEU A 25 7.13 -4.18 24.19
CA LEU A 25 7.56 -2.81 24.42
C LEU A 25 8.72 -2.42 23.47
N SER A 26 9.59 -3.39 23.15
CA SER A 26 10.65 -3.24 22.14
C SER A 26 10.11 -3.04 20.73
N ASP A 27 9.04 -3.72 20.33
CA ASP A 27 8.45 -3.53 19.00
C ASP A 27 7.77 -2.16 18.91
N HIS A 28 7.10 -1.71 19.98
CA HIS A 28 6.56 -0.35 20.07
C HIS A 28 7.67 0.69 20.00
N VAL A 29 8.76 0.50 20.74
CA VAL A 29 9.91 1.42 20.70
C VAL A 29 10.61 1.37 19.35
N PHE A 30 10.68 0.21 18.69
CA PHE A 30 11.21 0.08 17.33
C PHE A 30 10.30 0.77 16.30
N PHE A 31 8.98 0.59 16.39
CA PHE A 31 7.99 1.30 15.59
C PHE A 31 8.06 2.82 15.83
N LEU A 32 8.16 3.25 17.08
CA LEU A 32 8.31 4.66 17.41
C LEU A 32 9.63 5.21 16.89
N LYS A 33 10.76 4.50 17.03
CA LYS A 33 12.06 4.90 16.47
C LYS A 33 12.11 4.81 14.94
N SER A 34 11.29 3.95 14.32
CA SER A 34 11.20 3.84 12.87
C SER A 34 10.32 4.90 12.24
N VAL A 35 9.30 5.37 12.98
CA VAL A 35 8.49 6.55 12.66
C VAL A 35 9.28 7.84 12.98
N TYR A 36 10.03 7.85 14.08
CA TYR A 36 10.89 8.95 14.53
C TYR A 36 12.37 8.62 14.27
N ARG A 37 12.77 8.65 13.00
CA ARG A 37 14.17 8.85 12.63
C ARG A 37 14.31 10.27 12.08
N PRO A 38 14.97 11.20 12.81
CA PRO A 38 14.88 12.62 12.51
C PRO A 38 15.65 12.97 11.22
N ASN A 39 14.96 13.72 10.37
CA ASN A 39 15.46 14.65 9.37
C ASN A 39 16.32 14.11 8.23
N ASP A 40 15.65 13.70 7.14
CA ASP A 40 16.03 14.24 5.83
C ASP A 40 15.15 15.43 5.49
N SER A 41 15.52 16.60 6.03
CA SER A 41 14.78 17.82 5.75
C SER A 41 14.76 18.15 4.26
N ASN A 42 15.80 17.76 3.52
CA ASN A 42 15.90 18.07 2.09
C ASN A 42 15.02 17.16 1.25
N LEU A 43 15.07 15.84 1.48
CA LEU A 43 14.18 14.90 0.76
C LEU A 43 12.71 15.17 1.07
N LYS A 44 12.36 15.40 2.35
CA LYS A 44 10.99 15.77 2.72
C LYS A 44 10.55 17.06 2.03
N LYS A 45 11.40 18.09 1.97
CA LYS A 45 11.10 19.34 1.23
C LYS A 45 10.91 19.09 -0.26
N SER A 46 11.77 18.30 -0.90
CA SER A 46 11.67 17.96 -2.32
C SER A 46 10.39 17.19 -2.63
N LEU A 47 10.03 16.21 -1.80
CA LEU A 47 8.78 15.49 -1.94
C LEU A 47 7.57 16.38 -1.66
N GLN A 48 7.65 17.30 -0.69
CA GLN A 48 6.57 18.25 -0.40
C GLN A 48 6.28 19.16 -1.60
N ALA A 49 7.31 19.53 -2.37
CA ALA A 49 7.15 20.31 -3.60
C ALA A 49 6.44 19.50 -4.71
N LEU A 50 6.65 18.18 -4.75
CA LEU A 50 5.99 17.29 -5.71
C LEU A 50 4.56 16.92 -5.29
N TYR A 51 4.32 16.79 -3.99
CA TYR A 51 3.05 16.43 -3.38
C TYR A 51 2.52 17.58 -2.53
N PRO A 52 2.09 18.69 -3.16
CA PRO A 52 1.60 19.86 -2.42
C PRO A 52 0.33 19.52 -1.63
N ASN A 53 0.14 20.18 -0.49
CA ASN A 53 -1.02 20.00 0.40
C ASN A 53 -1.19 18.58 0.98
N THR A 54 -0.10 17.82 1.11
CA THR A 54 -0.11 16.50 1.76
C THR A 54 0.81 16.49 2.97
N GLU A 55 0.54 15.64 3.95
CA GLU A 55 1.49 15.36 5.03
C GLU A 55 2.40 14.19 4.62
N ILE A 56 3.71 14.44 4.64
CA ILE A 56 4.72 13.43 4.29
C ILE A 56 5.34 12.88 5.57
N ILE A 57 5.14 11.59 5.80
CA ILE A 57 5.69 10.84 6.92
C ILE A 57 6.73 9.85 6.40
N LEU A 58 7.93 9.92 6.97
CA LEU A 58 9.02 9.02 6.65
C LEU A 58 8.92 7.76 7.51
N THR A 59 9.10 6.60 6.90
CA THR A 59 9.15 5.32 7.60
C THR A 59 10.39 4.53 7.20
N ASN A 60 10.76 3.56 8.04
CA ASN A 60 11.90 2.69 7.80
C ASN A 60 11.64 1.55 6.80
N SER A 61 10.38 1.30 6.43
CA SER A 61 10.01 0.21 5.52
C SER A 61 8.66 0.48 4.85
N GLY A 62 8.46 -0.07 3.66
CA GLY A 62 7.19 0.06 2.93
C GLY A 62 6.07 -0.65 3.67
N THR A 63 6.40 -1.76 4.32
CA THR A 63 5.50 -2.47 5.23
C THR A 63 5.07 -1.58 6.39
N SER A 64 5.99 -0.87 7.04
CA SER A 64 5.67 0.07 8.12
C SER A 64 4.77 1.21 7.64
N ALA A 65 5.02 1.75 6.44
CA ALA A 65 4.18 2.79 5.84
C ALA A 65 2.76 2.28 5.59
N LEU A 66 2.61 1.11 4.98
CA LEU A 66 1.31 0.48 4.73
C LEU A 66 0.56 0.17 6.02
N VAL A 67 1.22 -0.39 7.03
CA VAL A 67 0.60 -0.66 8.35
C VAL A 67 0.13 0.63 9.01
N ALA A 68 0.94 1.69 8.98
CA ALA A 68 0.57 2.99 9.53
C ALA A 68 -0.64 3.58 8.77
N GLY A 69 -0.64 3.52 7.44
CA GLY A 69 -1.73 4.01 6.62
C GLY A 69 -3.03 3.24 6.83
N LEU A 70 -2.98 1.90 6.83
CA LEU A 70 -4.14 1.06 7.12
C LEU A 70 -4.73 1.37 8.51
N LYS A 71 -3.89 1.54 9.53
CA LYS A 71 -4.34 1.94 10.88
C LYS A 71 -4.94 3.35 10.90
N TYR A 72 -4.38 4.30 10.16
CA TYR A 72 -4.92 5.65 10.03
C TYR A 72 -6.34 5.63 9.42
N LEU A 73 -6.55 4.81 8.38
CA LEU A 73 -7.85 4.54 7.76
C LEU A 73 -8.79 3.69 8.65
N LYS A 74 -8.36 3.35 9.87
CA LYS A 74 -9.08 2.52 10.85
C LYS A 74 -9.45 1.14 10.29
N VAL A 75 -8.62 0.60 9.40
CA VAL A 75 -8.72 -0.79 8.95
C VAL A 75 -8.34 -1.69 10.12
N ALA A 76 -9.20 -2.65 10.44
CA ALA A 76 -9.06 -3.50 11.61
C ALA A 76 -9.53 -4.93 11.33
N LYS A 77 -9.53 -5.75 12.38
CA LYS A 77 -10.00 -7.13 12.31
C LYS A 77 -11.47 -7.19 11.87
N GLY A 78 -11.72 -8.00 10.85
CA GLY A 78 -13.04 -8.16 10.24
C GLY A 78 -13.18 -7.44 8.89
N ASP A 79 -12.34 -6.43 8.65
CA ASP A 79 -12.32 -5.72 7.38
C ASP A 79 -11.64 -6.52 6.27
N GLU A 80 -12.04 -6.25 5.04
CA GLU A 80 -11.41 -6.75 3.83
C GLU A 80 -10.69 -5.63 3.07
N VAL A 81 -9.49 -5.93 2.58
CA VAL A 81 -8.69 -5.03 1.76
C VAL A 81 -8.45 -5.70 0.41
N ILE A 82 -8.93 -5.07 -0.66
CA ILE A 82 -8.79 -5.57 -2.02
C ILE A 82 -7.44 -5.13 -2.59
N LEU A 83 -6.78 -6.02 -3.32
CA LEU A 83 -5.52 -5.71 -4.02
C LEU A 83 -5.29 -6.67 -5.19
N SER A 84 -4.30 -6.36 -6.02
CA SER A 84 -3.86 -7.27 -7.08
C SER A 84 -3.34 -8.60 -6.51
N ASN A 85 -3.60 -9.69 -7.24
CA ASN A 85 -3.07 -11.02 -6.92
C ASN A 85 -1.55 -11.13 -7.14
N PHE A 86 -1.00 -10.24 -7.96
CA PHE A 86 0.42 -10.15 -8.24
C PHE A 86 0.95 -8.88 -7.59
N ASN A 87 1.55 -9.05 -6.41
CA ASN A 87 2.07 -7.95 -5.61
C ASN A 87 3.25 -8.41 -4.73
N CYS A 88 3.94 -7.45 -4.11
CA CYS A 88 4.96 -7.73 -3.11
C CYS A 88 4.31 -8.45 -1.90
N PRO A 89 4.89 -9.57 -1.40
CA PRO A 89 4.36 -10.29 -0.24
C PRO A 89 4.18 -9.41 1.00
N ASN A 90 5.01 -8.38 1.14
CA ASN A 90 4.97 -7.44 2.27
C ASN A 90 3.67 -6.61 2.31
N VAL A 91 2.99 -6.40 1.17
CA VAL A 91 1.70 -5.71 1.14
C VAL A 91 0.63 -6.56 1.81
N ILE A 92 0.61 -7.86 1.49
CA ILE A 92 -0.27 -8.84 2.14
C ILE A 92 0.04 -8.94 3.63
N GLU A 93 1.32 -8.98 4.00
CA GLU A 93 1.76 -9.00 5.39
C GLU A 93 1.26 -7.77 6.16
N ALA A 94 1.31 -6.57 5.57
CA ALA A 94 0.80 -5.35 6.20
C ALA A 94 -0.72 -5.43 6.48
N ILE A 95 -1.50 -5.94 5.54
CA ILE A 95 -2.95 -6.16 5.70
C ILE A 95 -3.22 -7.15 6.84
N LEU A 96 -2.50 -8.27 6.86
CA LEU A 96 -2.64 -9.28 7.92
C LEU A 96 -2.20 -8.74 9.29
N THR A 97 -1.18 -7.87 9.32
CA THR A 97 -0.65 -7.28 10.55
C THR A 97 -1.66 -6.37 11.25
N VAL A 98 -2.52 -5.66 10.49
CA VAL A 98 -3.63 -4.89 11.05
C VAL A 98 -4.87 -5.75 11.38
N GLY A 99 -4.81 -7.05 11.12
CA GLY A 99 -5.86 -8.02 11.40
C GLY A 99 -6.93 -8.14 10.30
N ALA A 100 -6.80 -7.39 9.22
CA ALA A 100 -7.72 -7.42 8.09
C ALA A 100 -7.45 -8.61 7.15
N LYS A 101 -8.39 -8.89 6.26
CA LYS A 101 -8.32 -9.99 5.29
C LYS A 101 -7.99 -9.45 3.89
N PRO A 102 -6.91 -9.93 3.24
CA PRO A 102 -6.62 -9.59 1.85
C PRO A 102 -7.60 -10.30 0.90
N VAL A 103 -8.09 -9.57 -0.10
CA VAL A 103 -8.94 -10.07 -1.18
C VAL A 103 -8.23 -9.84 -2.50
N LEU A 104 -7.74 -10.93 -3.10
CA LEU A 104 -6.86 -10.88 -4.27
C LEU A 104 -7.67 -10.88 -5.56
N ILE A 105 -7.33 -9.97 -6.48
CA ILE A 105 -7.96 -9.84 -7.79
C ILE A 105 -6.93 -10.01 -8.90
N ASP A 106 -7.26 -10.84 -9.89
CA ASP A 106 -6.40 -11.04 -11.06
C ASP A 106 -6.26 -9.77 -11.91
N LEU A 107 -5.03 -9.48 -12.30
CA LEU A 107 -4.70 -8.40 -13.23
C LEU A 107 -5.27 -8.62 -14.64
N ASN A 108 -5.44 -7.51 -15.36
CA ASN A 108 -5.69 -7.51 -16.81
C ASN A 108 -4.35 -7.47 -17.59
N THR A 109 -4.43 -7.37 -18.91
CA THR A 109 -3.25 -7.28 -19.80
C THR A 109 -2.42 -6.01 -19.62
N ASN A 110 -2.98 -4.99 -18.96
CA ASN A 110 -2.32 -3.71 -18.69
C ASN A 110 -1.67 -3.70 -17.29
N HIS A 111 -1.59 -4.85 -16.62
CA HIS A 111 -1.06 -4.99 -15.26
C HIS A 111 -1.84 -4.21 -14.18
N SER A 112 -3.12 -3.95 -14.44
CA SER A 112 -4.04 -3.23 -13.55
C SER A 112 -5.22 -4.13 -13.13
N ILE A 113 -5.80 -3.87 -11.95
CA ILE A 113 -7.05 -4.53 -11.54
C ILE A 113 -8.24 -3.85 -12.21
N SER A 114 -9.29 -4.60 -12.56
CA SER A 114 -10.47 -4.00 -13.20
C SER A 114 -11.60 -3.72 -12.22
N LEU A 115 -12.27 -2.57 -12.39
CA LEU A 115 -13.42 -2.18 -11.58
C LEU A 115 -14.53 -3.24 -11.56
N ASN A 116 -14.79 -3.87 -12.70
CA ASN A 116 -15.78 -4.95 -12.80
C ASN A 116 -15.42 -6.18 -11.95
N LYS A 117 -14.13 -6.50 -11.80
CA LYS A 117 -13.70 -7.59 -10.90
C LYS A 117 -13.77 -7.16 -9.43
N ILE A 118 -13.45 -5.90 -9.11
CA ILE A 118 -13.58 -5.33 -7.76
C ILE A 118 -15.04 -5.43 -7.29
N LYS A 119 -15.98 -4.95 -8.10
CA LYS A 119 -17.43 -4.99 -7.80
C LYS A 119 -17.94 -6.39 -7.49
N LYS A 120 -17.38 -7.45 -8.11
CA LYS A 120 -17.77 -8.85 -7.87
C LYS A 120 -17.29 -9.41 -6.52
N HIS A 121 -16.24 -8.84 -5.95
CA HIS A 121 -15.67 -9.28 -4.68
C HIS A 121 -16.04 -8.34 -3.52
N LEU A 122 -16.74 -7.23 -3.82
CA LEU A 122 -17.20 -6.28 -2.83
C LEU A 122 -18.21 -6.92 -1.88
N ASN A 123 -18.08 -6.60 -0.60
CA ASN A 123 -19.12 -6.86 0.40
C ASN A 123 -19.07 -5.79 1.51
N ALA A 124 -19.95 -5.93 2.50
CA ALA A 124 -20.08 -4.96 3.60
C ALA A 124 -18.81 -4.80 4.45
N ASN A 125 -17.87 -5.75 4.40
CA ASN A 125 -16.61 -5.67 5.13
C ASN A 125 -15.48 -5.02 4.32
N THR A 126 -15.68 -4.75 3.03
CA THR A 126 -14.65 -4.13 2.20
C THR A 126 -14.41 -2.70 2.66
N LYS A 127 -13.20 -2.44 3.18
CA LYS A 127 -12.83 -1.17 3.79
C LYS A 127 -11.90 -0.33 2.93
N ALA A 128 -11.00 -0.99 2.21
CA ALA A 128 -10.02 -0.31 1.38
C ALA A 128 -9.65 -1.12 0.12
N ILE A 129 -9.11 -0.43 -0.87
CA ILE A 129 -8.50 -0.99 -2.07
C ILE A 129 -7.06 -0.46 -2.16
N ILE A 130 -6.10 -1.34 -2.40
CA ILE A 130 -4.72 -0.97 -2.72
C ILE A 130 -4.55 -1.03 -4.23
N LEU A 131 -4.31 0.13 -4.85
CA LEU A 131 -3.96 0.25 -6.26
C LEU A 131 -2.44 0.26 -6.36
N THR A 132 -1.87 -0.85 -6.78
CA THR A 132 -0.42 -1.00 -6.92
C THR A 132 -0.09 -0.80 -8.38
N HIS A 133 0.44 0.38 -8.70
CA HIS A 133 0.86 0.77 -10.04
C HIS A 133 2.09 -0.05 -10.49
N LEU A 134 1.82 -1.30 -10.85
CA LEU A 134 2.79 -2.36 -11.00
C LEU A 134 3.68 -2.09 -12.21
N TYR A 135 4.99 -2.20 -12.03
CA TYR A 135 5.97 -1.91 -13.09
C TYR A 135 5.88 -0.49 -13.68
N GLY A 136 5.22 0.44 -12.98
CA GLY A 136 4.94 1.78 -13.50
C GLY A 136 3.68 1.86 -14.38
N CYS A 137 2.97 0.74 -14.60
CA CYS A 137 1.67 0.74 -15.26
C CYS A 137 0.61 1.26 -14.28
N HIS A 138 -0.13 2.29 -14.70
CA HIS A 138 -1.14 2.92 -13.86
C HIS A 138 -2.43 2.12 -13.79
N ASP A 139 -3.06 2.13 -12.61
CA ASP A 139 -4.41 1.61 -12.43
C ASP A 139 -5.45 2.62 -12.94
N ASP A 140 -6.66 2.15 -13.23
CA ASP A 140 -7.70 2.97 -13.82
C ASP A 140 -8.28 3.96 -12.79
N LEU A 141 -8.29 5.26 -13.12
CA LEU A 141 -8.82 6.32 -12.24
C LEU A 141 -10.30 6.14 -11.90
N GLU A 142 -11.07 5.46 -12.77
CA GLU A 142 -12.47 5.15 -12.54
C GLU A 142 -12.67 4.36 -11.22
N ILE A 143 -11.67 3.56 -10.81
CA ILE A 143 -11.72 2.82 -9.56
C ILE A 143 -11.73 3.77 -8.35
N ILE A 144 -10.95 4.85 -8.44
CA ILE A 144 -10.84 5.84 -7.36
C ILE A 144 -12.14 6.61 -7.20
N ASP A 145 -12.70 7.08 -8.32
CA ASP A 145 -13.96 7.82 -8.31
C ASP A 145 -15.10 6.94 -7.78
N TRP A 146 -15.20 5.69 -8.27
CA TRP A 146 -16.18 4.74 -7.78
C TRP A 146 -16.00 4.39 -6.29
N ALA A 147 -14.76 4.23 -5.81
CA ALA A 147 -14.49 3.91 -4.41
C ALA A 147 -14.93 5.03 -3.47
N ARG A 148 -14.70 6.30 -3.86
CA ARG A 148 -15.18 7.48 -3.12
C ARG A 148 -16.71 7.50 -3.00
N GLU A 149 -17.42 7.25 -4.09
CA GLU A 149 -18.89 7.17 -4.09
C GLU A 149 -19.43 6.07 -3.16
N ASN A 150 -18.62 5.03 -2.92
CA ASN A 150 -19.00 3.87 -2.11
C ASN A 150 -18.38 3.87 -0.70
N ASN A 151 -17.74 4.97 -0.28
CA ASN A 151 -17.06 5.09 1.03
C ASN A 151 -15.98 4.02 1.26
N ILE A 152 -15.26 3.65 0.21
CA ILE A 152 -14.13 2.71 0.24
C ILE A 152 -12.86 3.52 0.10
N TYR A 153 -11.90 3.32 1.01
CA TYR A 153 -10.64 4.03 0.96
C TYR A 153 -9.73 3.49 -0.14
N ILE A 154 -8.95 4.38 -0.77
CA ILE A 154 -7.91 4.05 -1.73
C ILE A 154 -6.54 4.26 -1.09
N ILE A 155 -5.72 3.21 -1.15
CA ILE A 155 -4.28 3.30 -0.97
C ILE A 155 -3.64 3.28 -2.36
N ASP A 156 -3.10 4.42 -2.76
CA ASP A 156 -2.37 4.64 -4.01
C ASP A 156 -0.90 4.23 -3.80
N ASP A 157 -0.60 2.96 -4.12
CA ASP A 157 0.74 2.40 -4.00
C ASP A 157 1.57 2.65 -5.26
N ALA A 158 2.28 3.78 -5.21
CA ALA A 158 3.23 4.23 -6.22
C ALA A 158 4.67 3.74 -5.96
N ALA A 159 4.88 2.70 -5.15
CA ALA A 159 6.21 2.18 -4.85
C ALA A 159 7.01 1.76 -6.10
N GLN A 160 6.34 1.45 -7.23
CA GLN A 160 6.97 1.11 -8.51
C GLN A 160 6.72 2.15 -9.62
N ALA A 161 5.95 3.20 -9.33
CA ALA A 161 5.54 4.20 -10.31
C ALA A 161 5.90 5.63 -9.89
N MET A 162 6.72 5.78 -8.85
CA MET A 162 7.11 7.08 -8.29
C MET A 162 7.54 8.09 -9.37
N PHE A 163 7.13 9.34 -9.19
CA PHE A 163 7.38 10.47 -10.10
C PHE A 163 6.72 10.39 -11.47
N SER A 164 5.89 9.37 -11.73
CA SER A 164 4.96 9.40 -12.85
C SER A 164 3.71 10.22 -12.50
N TYR A 165 2.98 10.61 -13.55
CA TYR A 165 1.78 11.43 -13.44
C TYR A 165 0.62 10.77 -14.15
N GLN A 166 -0.56 10.87 -13.56
CA GLN A 166 -1.81 10.45 -14.17
C GLN A 166 -2.81 11.61 -14.05
N ASN A 167 -3.37 12.01 -15.18
CA ASN A 167 -4.29 13.17 -15.29
C ASN A 167 -3.74 14.45 -14.61
N GLY A 168 -2.45 14.75 -14.83
CA GLY A 168 -1.79 15.94 -14.31
C GLY A 168 -1.46 15.91 -12.80
N LYS A 169 -1.76 14.82 -12.10
CA LYS A 169 -1.41 14.61 -10.69
C LYS A 169 -0.34 13.55 -10.54
N PRO A 170 0.62 13.70 -9.60
CA PRO A 170 1.60 12.66 -9.35
C PRO A 170 0.92 11.42 -8.75
N VAL A 171 1.34 10.23 -9.17
CA VAL A 171 0.88 8.99 -8.54
C VAL A 171 1.44 8.89 -7.11
N GLY A 172 0.72 8.20 -6.22
CA GLY A 172 0.87 8.34 -4.77
C GLY A 172 0.11 9.54 -4.21
N SER A 173 -0.68 10.25 -5.03
CA SER A 173 -1.50 11.37 -4.62
C SER A 173 -2.94 11.30 -5.14
N LEU A 174 -3.38 10.14 -5.61
CA LEU A 174 -4.69 9.96 -6.23
C LEU A 174 -5.72 9.42 -5.24
N GLY A 175 -5.27 8.65 -4.25
CA GLY A 175 -6.09 8.05 -3.18
C GLY A 175 -6.05 8.78 -1.85
N ASP A 176 -6.68 8.21 -0.82
CA ASP A 176 -6.70 8.76 0.55
C ASP A 176 -5.31 8.67 1.22
N ILE A 177 -4.54 7.65 0.84
CA ILE A 177 -3.15 7.46 1.26
C ILE A 177 -2.30 7.13 0.05
N GLY A 178 -1.13 7.74 -0.04
CA GLY A 178 -0.08 7.38 -0.98
C GLY A 178 1.07 6.62 -0.34
N ILE A 179 1.63 5.65 -1.07
CA ILE A 179 2.84 4.94 -0.67
C ILE A 179 3.93 5.15 -1.70
N LEU A 180 5.09 5.64 -1.24
CA LEU A 180 6.32 5.69 -2.04
C LEU A 180 7.40 4.81 -1.42
N SER A 181 8.32 4.33 -2.24
CA SER A 181 9.38 3.42 -1.82
C SER A 181 10.69 3.72 -2.54
N PHE A 182 11.78 3.83 -1.79
CA PHE A 182 13.14 3.96 -2.30
C PHE A 182 14.00 2.75 -1.93
N GLY A 183 13.36 1.59 -1.69
CA GLY A 183 14.07 0.32 -1.50
C GLY A 183 14.94 -0.06 -2.71
N GLY A 184 15.92 -0.95 -2.50
CA GLY A 184 17.00 -1.23 -3.46
C GLY A 184 16.57 -1.65 -4.88
N THR A 185 15.36 -2.18 -5.06
CA THR A 185 14.81 -2.63 -6.36
C THR A 185 13.83 -1.64 -6.99
N LYS A 186 13.67 -0.44 -6.41
CA LYS A 186 12.75 0.59 -6.92
C LYS A 186 13.42 1.45 -7.98
N PRO A 187 12.65 2.23 -8.77
CA PRO A 187 13.21 3.05 -9.84
C PRO A 187 14.35 3.98 -9.39
N ILE A 188 14.28 4.45 -8.14
CA ILE A 188 15.28 5.36 -7.56
C ILE A 188 15.66 4.88 -6.15
N PRO A 189 16.58 3.90 -6.05
CA PRO A 189 16.94 3.30 -4.77
C PRO A 189 17.97 4.13 -3.98
N SER A 190 18.79 4.91 -4.69
CA SER A 190 19.96 5.61 -4.15
C SER A 190 19.64 6.88 -3.36
N ILE A 191 18.47 7.48 -3.55
CA ILE A 191 18.08 8.74 -2.88
C ILE A 191 17.55 8.48 -1.46
N GLY A 192 17.13 7.23 -1.18
CA GLY A 192 16.41 6.93 0.05
C GLY A 192 17.17 6.17 1.11
N GLU A 193 18.37 5.62 0.89
CA GLU A 193 19.03 4.73 1.88
C GLU A 193 18.06 3.66 2.46
N GLU A 194 17.22 3.04 1.61
CA GLU A 194 16.12 2.14 2.03
C GLU A 194 14.96 2.81 2.80
N ARG A 195 14.64 4.08 2.52
CA ARG A 195 13.49 4.78 3.09
C ARG A 195 12.20 4.58 2.31
N TYR A 196 11.10 4.71 3.03
CA TYR A 196 9.75 4.53 2.52
C TYR A 196 8.87 5.65 3.07
N PHE A 197 7.87 6.03 2.30
CA PHE A 197 7.16 7.28 2.52
C PHE A 197 5.67 6.99 2.51
N LEU A 198 5.03 7.48 3.54
CA LEU A 198 3.59 7.60 3.62
C LEU A 198 3.26 9.04 3.24
N ILE A 199 2.46 9.19 2.20
CA ILE A 199 1.80 10.45 1.87
C ILE A 199 0.40 10.32 2.44
N VAL A 200 0.07 11.14 3.43
CA VAL A 200 -1.29 11.25 3.95
C VAL A 200 -1.91 12.50 3.33
N GLN A 201 -3.06 12.33 2.68
CA GLN A 201 -3.82 13.43 2.09
C GLN A 201 -4.77 14.06 3.11
#